data_AF-A0A8T7LKY3-F1
#
_entry.id   AF-A0A8T7LKY3-F1
#
_cell.length_a   1.000
_cell.length_b   1.000
_cell.length_c   1.000
_cell.angle_alpha   90.00
_cell.angle_beta   90.00
_cell.angle_gamma   90.00
#
_symmetry.space_group_name_H-M   'P 1'
#
loop_
_entity.id
_entity.type
_entity.pdbx_description
1 polymer ?
#
loop_
_entity_poly.entity_id
_entity_poly.type
_entity_poly.pdbx_seq_one_letter_code
_entity_poly.pdbx_strand_id
1 'polypeptide(L)'
;MFTEDSPILGRPTASAERLAMFILARPCGEYTAKDIRTVIVPAYWTLCAEVGIDPTLAVAQMIHETGNLTSFWAARPQRNPAGIGVTGQKQATPPANPAGWAFNTQRQQWEAGVSFATWEHDAIPAHVGRLLAYALAVGAENPVQRAAIQRALRYRPLPLKLRGSAPTLKQLGKAHNPAGQGWASPGTDYGAKIAAIAARIVSGA
;
A
#
# COMPACT_ATOMS: atom_id res chain seq x y z
N MET A 1 14.09 8.02 14.05
CA MET A 1 13.20 9.04 13.44
C MET A 1 13.05 8.68 11.97
N PHE A 2 11.82 8.63 11.44
CA PHE A 2 11.60 8.30 10.03
C PHE A 2 12.00 9.47 9.13
N THR A 3 12.76 9.17 8.08
CA THR A 3 13.07 10.07 6.96
C THR A 3 12.73 9.37 5.64
N GLU A 4 12.79 10.08 4.51
CA GLU A 4 12.61 9.44 3.20
C GLU A 4 13.69 8.39 2.88
N ASP A 5 14.85 8.45 3.55
CA ASP A 5 15.93 7.46 3.40
C ASP A 5 15.71 6.23 4.28
N SER A 6 14.62 6.16 5.05
CA SER A 6 14.29 4.98 5.84
C SER A 6 14.16 3.75 4.94
N PRO A 7 14.78 2.61 5.30
CA PRO A 7 14.62 1.37 4.56
C PRO A 7 13.18 0.86 4.68
N ILE A 8 12.67 0.23 3.62
CA ILE A 8 11.35 -0.43 3.65
C ILE A 8 11.38 -1.63 4.59
N LEU A 9 12.50 -2.37 4.61
CA LEU A 9 12.72 -3.48 5.52
C LEU A 9 13.13 -2.96 6.89
N GLY A 10 12.53 -3.52 7.93
CA GLY A 10 12.75 -3.02 9.30
C GLY A 10 11.94 -3.79 10.33
N ARG A 11 12.22 -3.49 11.60
CA ARG A 11 11.43 -3.98 12.74
C ARG A 11 10.29 -3.00 13.03
N PRO A 12 9.20 -3.46 13.67
CA PRO A 12 8.12 -2.56 14.08
C PRO A 12 8.61 -1.42 14.98
N THR A 13 8.28 -0.18 14.60
CA THR A 13 8.61 1.02 15.40
C THR A 13 7.45 1.47 16.31
N ALA A 14 6.21 1.39 15.83
CA ALA A 14 5.01 1.67 16.64
C ALA A 14 4.34 0.36 17.09
N SER A 15 3.39 0.41 18.04
CA SER A 15 2.54 -0.75 18.39
C SER A 15 1.29 -0.81 17.51
N ALA A 16 0.69 -2.00 17.36
CA ALA A 16 -0.59 -2.16 16.66
C ALA A 16 -1.69 -1.22 17.21
N GLU A 17 -1.75 -1.05 18.54
CA GLU A 17 -2.70 -0.13 19.16
C GLU A 17 -2.47 1.32 18.69
N ARG A 18 -1.21 1.76 18.60
CA ARG A 18 -0.86 3.09 18.11
C ARG A 18 -1.30 3.29 16.65
N LEU A 19 -1.12 2.29 15.80
CA LEU A 19 -1.56 2.32 14.40
C LEU A 19 -3.09 2.50 14.32
N ALA A 20 -3.83 1.69 15.08
CA ALA A 20 -5.29 1.75 15.11
C ALA A 20 -5.80 3.09 15.65
N MET A 21 -5.24 3.58 16.75
CA MET A 21 -5.58 4.90 17.31
C MET A 21 -5.35 6.02 16.31
N PHE A 22 -4.24 6.01 15.58
CA PHE A 22 -3.93 7.06 14.61
C PHE A 22 -4.92 7.10 13.44
N ILE A 23 -5.31 5.93 12.92
CA ILE A 23 -6.34 5.83 11.86
C ILE A 23 -7.69 6.34 12.38
N LEU A 24 -8.09 5.91 13.58
CA LEU A 24 -9.40 6.22 14.18
C LEU A 24 -9.52 7.65 14.70
N ALA A 25 -8.41 8.36 14.88
CA ALA A 25 -8.41 9.78 15.27
C ALA A 25 -8.91 10.71 14.14
N ARG A 26 -9.17 10.18 12.94
CA ARG A 26 -9.62 10.91 11.76
C ARG A 26 -10.71 10.12 11.03
N PRO A 27 -11.52 10.76 10.15
CA PRO A 27 -12.42 10.02 9.28
C PRO A 27 -11.69 8.91 8.54
N CYS A 28 -12.23 7.69 8.59
CA CYS A 28 -11.67 6.52 7.92
C CYS A 28 -12.65 5.87 6.94
N GLY A 29 -13.43 6.70 6.24
CA GLY A 29 -14.43 6.26 5.27
C GLY A 29 -15.57 5.50 5.94
N GLU A 30 -15.96 4.38 5.33
CA GLU A 30 -17.01 3.48 5.82
C GLU A 30 -16.50 2.43 6.83
N TYR A 31 -15.23 2.51 7.24
CA TYR A 31 -14.64 1.56 8.15
C TYR A 31 -14.94 1.91 9.62
N THR A 32 -15.29 0.89 10.39
CA THR A 32 -15.60 1.02 11.82
C THR A 32 -14.36 0.80 12.68
N ALA A 33 -14.43 1.19 13.96
CA ALA A 33 -13.39 0.84 14.94
C ALA A 33 -13.10 -0.67 15.00
N LYS A 34 -14.14 -1.50 14.80
CA LYS A 34 -13.99 -2.96 14.72
C LYS A 34 -13.17 -3.36 13.48
N ASP A 35 -13.50 -2.85 12.29
CA ASP A 35 -12.75 -3.13 11.07
C ASP A 35 -11.25 -2.80 11.23
N ILE A 36 -10.94 -1.62 11.80
CA ILE A 36 -9.56 -1.18 12.00
C ILE A 36 -8.84 -2.07 13.01
N ARG A 37 -9.45 -2.30 14.18
CA ARG A 37 -8.79 -2.94 15.33
C ARG A 37 -8.72 -4.46 15.23
N THR A 38 -9.63 -5.10 14.50
CA THR A 38 -9.71 -6.56 14.45
C THR A 38 -9.36 -7.15 13.09
N VAL A 39 -9.30 -6.34 12.02
CA VAL A 39 -9.01 -6.85 10.67
C VAL A 39 -7.81 -6.12 10.06
N ILE A 40 -7.93 -4.82 9.78
CA ILE A 40 -6.96 -4.11 8.93
C ILE A 40 -5.59 -3.99 9.63
N VAL A 41 -5.55 -3.44 10.85
CA VAL A 41 -4.28 -3.25 11.56
C VAL A 41 -3.63 -4.58 11.95
N PRO A 42 -4.36 -5.56 12.53
CA PRO A 42 -3.78 -6.88 12.82
C PRO A 42 -3.19 -7.58 11.59
N ALA A 43 -3.87 -7.50 10.43
CA ALA A 43 -3.36 -8.12 9.20
C ALA A 43 -2.06 -7.46 8.71
N TYR A 44 -1.96 -6.13 8.76
CA TYR A 44 -0.68 -5.45 8.49
C TYR A 44 0.39 -5.84 9.50
N TRP A 45 0.05 -5.83 10.80
CA TRP A 45 0.99 -6.13 11.88
C TRP A 45 1.61 -7.51 11.73
N THR A 46 0.77 -8.54 11.57
CA THR A 46 1.19 -9.94 11.45
C THR A 46 2.03 -10.16 10.20
N LEU A 47 1.52 -9.76 9.03
CA LEU A 47 2.21 -10.02 7.77
C LEU A 47 3.54 -9.25 7.68
N CYS A 48 3.57 -7.98 8.10
CA CYS A 48 4.80 -7.18 8.07
C CYS A 48 5.87 -7.76 9.00
N ALA A 49 5.48 -8.21 10.20
CA ALA A 49 6.40 -8.89 11.12
C ALA A 49 6.96 -10.19 10.53
N GLU A 50 6.13 -10.97 9.83
CA GLU A 50 6.53 -12.22 9.17
C GLU A 50 7.56 -12.00 8.05
N VAL A 51 7.41 -10.92 7.26
CA VAL A 51 8.26 -10.66 6.09
C VAL A 51 9.40 -9.66 6.34
N GLY A 52 9.47 -9.06 7.53
CA GLY A 52 10.50 -8.11 7.92
C GLY A 52 10.31 -6.69 7.37
N ILE A 53 9.06 -6.24 7.22
CA ILE A 53 8.71 -4.84 6.94
C ILE A 53 8.27 -4.17 8.24
N ASP A 54 8.60 -2.89 8.44
CA ASP A 54 8.00 -2.13 9.54
C ASP A 54 6.52 -1.83 9.21
N PRO A 55 5.54 -2.39 9.95
CA PRO A 55 4.12 -2.15 9.69
C PRO A 55 3.74 -0.66 9.76
N THR A 56 4.51 0.16 10.50
CA THR A 56 4.31 1.60 10.57
C THR A 56 4.44 2.25 9.19
N LEU A 57 5.40 1.81 8.38
CA LEU A 57 5.64 2.34 7.04
C LEU A 57 4.54 1.90 6.06
N ALA A 58 4.16 0.62 6.08
CA ALA A 58 3.09 0.10 5.23
C ALA A 58 1.74 0.78 5.54
N VAL A 59 1.44 0.98 6.83
CA VAL A 59 0.22 1.70 7.25
C VAL A 59 0.30 3.19 6.92
N ALA A 60 1.45 3.84 7.09
CA ALA A 60 1.65 5.23 6.69
C ALA A 60 1.44 5.43 5.17
N GLN A 61 1.96 4.52 4.35
CA GLN A 61 1.71 4.53 2.90
C GLN A 61 0.24 4.31 2.59
N MET A 62 -0.42 3.35 3.24
CA MET A 62 -1.85 3.13 3.06
C MET A 62 -2.65 4.41 3.37
N ILE A 63 -2.36 5.07 4.50
CA ILE A 63 -3.01 6.33 4.87
C ILE A 63 -2.77 7.40 3.80
N HIS A 64 -1.53 7.53 3.31
CA HIS A 64 -1.18 8.50 2.28
C HIS A 64 -1.96 8.28 0.98
N GLU A 65 -1.99 7.03 0.50
CA GLU A 65 -2.58 6.64 -0.78
C GLU A 65 -4.11 6.71 -0.78
N THR A 66 -4.72 6.48 0.37
CA THR A 66 -6.18 6.33 0.49
C THR A 66 -6.86 7.53 1.11
N GLY A 67 -6.11 8.55 1.53
CA GLY A 67 -6.64 9.64 2.35
C GLY A 67 -7.21 9.10 3.66
N ASN A 68 -6.46 8.23 4.35
CA ASN A 68 -6.91 7.50 5.53
C ASN A 68 -8.19 6.68 5.26
N LEU A 69 -8.19 5.81 4.25
CA LEU A 69 -9.30 4.92 3.86
C LEU A 69 -10.56 5.62 3.34
N THR A 70 -10.52 6.92 3.05
CA THR A 70 -11.68 7.69 2.55
C THR A 70 -11.83 7.67 1.02
N SER A 71 -10.81 7.24 0.28
CA SER A 71 -10.84 7.24 -1.18
C SER A 71 -11.84 6.22 -1.75
N PHE A 72 -12.36 6.50 -2.94
CA PHE A 72 -13.20 5.56 -3.70
C PHE A 72 -12.56 4.17 -3.82
N TRP A 73 -11.26 4.13 -4.12
CA TRP A 73 -10.54 2.87 -4.27
C TRP A 73 -10.35 2.11 -2.95
N ALA A 74 -10.31 2.80 -1.82
CA ALA A 74 -10.22 2.16 -0.51
C ALA A 74 -11.57 1.65 0.01
N ALA A 75 -12.69 2.22 -0.43
CA ALA A 75 -14.03 1.80 -0.02
C ALA A 75 -14.36 0.36 -0.47
N ARG A 76 -15.38 -0.27 0.14
CA ARG A 76 -15.91 -1.53 -0.38
C ARG A 76 -16.72 -1.24 -1.65
N PRO A 77 -16.71 -2.16 -2.63
CA PRO A 77 -16.02 -3.46 -2.63
C PRO A 77 -14.55 -3.42 -3.08
N GLN A 78 -13.97 -2.28 -3.45
CA GLN A 78 -12.64 -2.19 -4.07
C GLN A 78 -11.50 -2.54 -3.09
N ARG A 79 -11.52 -2.03 -1.86
CA ARG A 79 -10.54 -2.32 -0.79
C ARG A 79 -9.08 -2.19 -1.22
N ASN A 80 -8.76 -1.26 -2.11
CA ASN A 80 -7.43 -1.06 -2.65
C ASN A 80 -6.62 -0.12 -1.72
N PRO A 81 -5.58 -0.62 -1.04
CA PRO A 81 -4.92 0.10 0.02
C PRO A 81 -3.87 1.11 -0.45
N ALA A 82 -3.47 1.03 -1.72
CA ALA A 82 -2.25 1.68 -2.19
C ALA A 82 -2.26 1.97 -3.69
N GLY A 83 -3.44 2.23 -4.26
CA GLY A 83 -3.60 2.58 -5.67
C GLY A 83 -3.13 1.49 -6.65
N ILE A 84 -3.15 0.22 -6.24
CA ILE A 84 -2.57 -0.88 -7.03
C ILE A 84 -3.35 -1.04 -8.33
N GLY A 85 -2.65 -0.85 -9.45
CA GLY A 85 -3.23 -0.94 -10.79
C GLY A 85 -4.11 0.26 -11.18
N VAL A 86 -4.21 1.29 -10.34
CA VAL A 86 -4.94 2.52 -10.69
C VAL A 86 -4.12 3.30 -11.71
N THR A 87 -4.64 3.46 -12.92
CA THR A 87 -3.92 4.10 -14.05
C THR A 87 -4.41 5.49 -14.39
N GLY A 88 -5.53 5.92 -13.78
CA GLY A 88 -6.25 7.14 -14.16
C GLY A 88 -7.10 7.00 -15.42
N GLN A 89 -7.09 5.83 -16.09
CA GLN A 89 -7.99 5.54 -17.20
C GLN A 89 -9.45 5.51 -16.70
N LYS A 90 -10.30 6.19 -17.46
CA LYS A 90 -11.72 6.39 -17.18
C LYS A 90 -12.53 6.19 -18.44
N GLN A 91 -13.74 5.68 -18.31
CA GLN A 91 -14.68 5.58 -19.43
C GLN A 91 -16.13 5.64 -18.95
N ALA A 92 -17.00 6.22 -19.79
CA ALA A 92 -18.42 6.35 -19.48
C ALA A 92 -19.18 5.02 -19.64
N THR A 93 -18.79 4.20 -20.61
CA THR A 93 -19.45 2.92 -20.92
C THR A 93 -18.78 1.75 -20.18
N PRO A 94 -19.52 0.65 -19.91
CA PRO A 94 -18.94 -0.54 -19.31
C PRO A 94 -17.77 -1.10 -20.13
N PRO A 95 -16.66 -1.50 -19.50
CA PRO A 95 -15.55 -2.15 -20.18
C PRO A 95 -15.98 -3.53 -20.67
N ALA A 96 -15.43 -3.96 -21.81
CA ALA A 96 -15.69 -5.29 -22.36
C ALA A 96 -15.31 -6.42 -21.37
N ASN A 97 -14.27 -6.19 -20.56
CA ASN A 97 -13.93 -7.03 -19.42
C ASN A 97 -13.92 -6.17 -18.14
N PRO A 98 -14.83 -6.41 -17.18
CA PRO A 98 -14.88 -5.66 -15.92
C PRO A 98 -13.72 -6.00 -14.97
N ALA A 99 -12.95 -7.06 -15.22
CA ALA A 99 -11.75 -7.34 -14.44
C ALA A 99 -10.76 -6.18 -14.54
N GLY A 100 -10.36 -5.62 -13.40
CA GLY A 100 -9.48 -4.44 -13.35
C GLY A 100 -10.20 -3.11 -13.54
N TRP A 101 -11.52 -3.07 -13.40
CA TRP A 101 -12.32 -1.86 -13.43
C TRP A 101 -13.33 -1.82 -12.28
N ALA A 102 -13.68 -0.61 -11.86
CA ALA A 102 -14.74 -0.36 -10.88
C ALA A 102 -15.61 0.81 -11.35
N PHE A 103 -16.93 0.65 -11.25
CA PHE A 103 -17.84 1.76 -11.52
C PHE A 103 -17.91 2.70 -10.30
N ASN A 104 -17.55 3.95 -10.50
CA ASN A 104 -17.63 5.00 -9.50
C ASN A 104 -19.00 5.69 -9.58
N THR A 105 -19.89 5.37 -8.66
CA THR A 105 -21.25 5.92 -8.62
C THR A 105 -21.29 7.43 -8.31
N GLN A 106 -20.29 7.99 -7.63
CA GLN A 106 -20.24 9.42 -7.35
C GLN A 106 -19.86 10.23 -8.59
N ARG A 107 -19.03 9.64 -9.47
CA ARG A 107 -18.55 10.28 -10.70
C ARG A 107 -19.23 9.78 -11.98
N GLN A 108 -20.10 8.79 -11.86
CA GLN A 108 -20.82 8.16 -12.97
C GLN A 108 -19.88 7.70 -14.11
N GLN A 109 -18.77 7.05 -13.75
CA GLN A 109 -17.77 6.56 -14.71
C GLN A 109 -17.10 5.27 -14.22
N TRP A 110 -16.59 4.46 -15.15
CA TRP A 110 -15.70 3.35 -14.85
C TRP A 110 -14.27 3.85 -14.67
N GLU A 111 -13.58 3.37 -13.64
CA GLU A 111 -12.18 3.68 -13.35
C GLU A 111 -11.35 2.39 -13.33
N ALA A 112 -10.18 2.40 -13.97
CA ALA A 112 -9.29 1.24 -13.99
C ALA A 112 -8.50 1.11 -12.68
N GLY A 113 -8.43 -0.10 -12.13
CA GLY A 113 -7.71 -0.43 -10.90
C GLY A 113 -8.06 -1.82 -10.36
N VAL A 114 -7.26 -2.32 -9.42
CA VAL A 114 -7.48 -3.64 -8.82
C VAL A 114 -8.44 -3.53 -7.65
N SER A 115 -9.45 -4.40 -7.63
CA SER A 115 -10.34 -4.61 -6.48
C SER A 115 -9.95 -5.89 -5.74
N PHE A 116 -10.07 -5.88 -4.42
CA PHE A 116 -9.71 -6.99 -3.54
C PHE A 116 -10.92 -7.49 -2.76
N ALA A 117 -11.10 -8.81 -2.72
CA ALA A 117 -12.25 -9.44 -2.06
C ALA A 117 -12.25 -9.18 -0.55
N THR A 118 -11.08 -9.31 0.09
CA THR A 118 -10.89 -9.09 1.53
C THR A 118 -9.69 -8.21 1.84
N TRP A 119 -9.69 -7.58 3.02
CA TRP A 119 -8.52 -6.86 3.51
C TRP A 119 -7.38 -7.82 3.87
N GLU A 120 -7.69 -8.80 4.72
CA GLU A 120 -6.70 -9.68 5.34
C GLU A 120 -6.04 -10.65 4.36
N HIS A 121 -6.80 -11.24 3.42
CA HIS A 121 -6.28 -12.26 2.52
C HIS A 121 -5.92 -11.73 1.13
N ASP A 122 -6.36 -10.54 0.74
CA ASP A 122 -6.15 -10.06 -0.64
C ASP A 122 -5.44 -8.72 -0.68
N ALA A 123 -6.06 -7.67 -0.14
CA ALA A 123 -5.56 -6.30 -0.22
C ALA A 123 -4.19 -6.11 0.46
N ILE A 124 -4.09 -6.52 1.72
CA ILE A 124 -2.88 -6.33 2.53
C ILE A 124 -1.73 -7.21 2.02
N PRO A 125 -1.95 -8.50 1.69
CA PRO A 125 -0.93 -9.30 1.02
C PRO A 125 -0.46 -8.71 -0.32
N ALA A 126 -1.36 -8.15 -1.12
CA ALA A 126 -1.00 -7.50 -2.38
C ALA A 126 -0.15 -6.25 -2.18
N HIS A 127 -0.46 -5.44 -1.16
CA HIS A 127 0.31 -4.25 -0.81
C HIS A 127 1.70 -4.61 -0.27
N VAL A 128 1.76 -5.38 0.82
CA VAL A 128 2.99 -5.71 1.52
C VAL A 128 3.93 -6.52 0.64
N GLY A 129 3.42 -7.50 -0.12
CA GLY A 129 4.24 -8.27 -1.06
C GLY A 129 4.77 -7.43 -2.23
N ARG A 130 4.04 -6.38 -2.66
CA ARG A 130 4.55 -5.44 -3.68
C ARG A 130 5.60 -4.49 -3.10
N LEU A 131 5.47 -4.06 -1.85
CA LEU A 131 6.52 -3.32 -1.14
C LEU A 131 7.81 -4.15 -1.04
N LEU A 132 7.73 -5.43 -0.64
CA LEU A 132 8.86 -6.36 -0.68
C LEU A 132 9.46 -6.46 -2.08
N ALA A 133 8.61 -6.50 -3.12
CA ALA A 133 9.08 -6.61 -4.48
C ALA A 133 9.92 -5.42 -4.94
N TYR A 134 9.57 -4.22 -4.50
CA TYR A 134 10.37 -3.03 -4.73
C TYR A 134 11.65 -3.02 -3.89
N ALA A 135 11.59 -3.53 -2.65
CA ALA A 135 12.72 -3.52 -1.72
C ALA A 135 13.80 -4.58 -2.04
N LEU A 136 13.41 -5.74 -2.58
CA LEU A 136 14.28 -6.91 -2.76
C LEU A 136 14.50 -7.26 -4.23
N ALA A 137 15.77 -7.35 -4.63
CA ALA A 137 16.16 -7.89 -5.92
C ALA A 137 15.76 -9.38 -6.02
N VAL A 138 15.51 -9.86 -7.24
CA VAL A 138 15.20 -11.28 -7.47
C VAL A 138 16.32 -12.16 -6.89
N GLY A 139 15.96 -13.15 -6.07
CA GLY A 139 16.90 -14.05 -5.43
C GLY A 139 17.46 -13.57 -4.09
N ALA A 140 17.30 -12.29 -3.73
CA ALA A 140 17.69 -11.78 -2.42
C ALA A 140 16.66 -12.12 -1.33
N GLU A 141 15.42 -12.43 -1.72
CA GLU A 141 14.35 -12.80 -0.80
C GLU A 141 14.53 -14.20 -0.17
N ASN A 142 14.21 -14.30 1.12
CA ASN A 142 14.02 -15.59 1.79
C ASN A 142 12.72 -16.28 1.31
N PRO A 143 12.47 -17.57 1.66
CA PRO A 143 11.30 -18.30 1.17
C PRO A 143 9.95 -17.65 1.50
N VAL A 144 9.80 -17.09 2.70
CA VAL A 144 8.56 -16.43 3.16
C VAL A 144 8.32 -15.13 2.38
N GLN A 145 9.35 -14.30 2.24
CA GLN A 145 9.29 -13.08 1.44
C GLN A 145 8.98 -13.39 -0.03
N ARG A 146 9.56 -14.46 -0.58
CA ARG A 146 9.30 -14.94 -1.94
C ARG A 146 7.83 -15.31 -2.14
N ALA A 147 7.24 -16.04 -1.21
CA ALA A 147 5.83 -16.42 -1.25
C ALA A 147 4.91 -15.18 -1.20
N ALA A 148 5.20 -14.23 -0.31
CA ALA A 148 4.44 -12.97 -0.20
C ALA A 148 4.52 -12.14 -1.49
N ILE A 149 5.72 -12.01 -2.06
CA ILE A 149 5.96 -11.39 -3.36
C ILE A 149 5.14 -12.07 -4.47
N GLN A 150 5.23 -13.40 -4.58
CA GLN A 150 4.56 -14.13 -5.66
C GLN A 150 3.05 -13.97 -5.56
N ARG A 151 2.49 -14.01 -4.35
CA ARG A 151 1.07 -13.73 -4.11
C ARG A 151 0.68 -12.32 -4.57
N ALA A 152 1.44 -11.31 -4.18
CA ALA A 152 1.15 -9.92 -4.56
C ALA A 152 1.21 -9.69 -6.08
N LEU A 153 2.19 -10.27 -6.75
CA LEU A 153 2.39 -10.05 -8.19
C LEU A 153 1.37 -10.78 -9.06
N ARG A 154 0.58 -11.72 -8.52
CA ARG A 154 -0.59 -12.30 -9.22
C ARG A 154 -1.71 -11.29 -9.40
N TYR A 155 -1.90 -10.36 -8.46
CA TYR A 155 -2.90 -9.29 -8.58
C TYR A 155 -2.49 -8.25 -9.60
N ARG A 156 -1.21 -7.87 -9.60
CA ARG A 156 -0.65 -6.93 -10.56
C ARG A 156 0.82 -7.26 -10.80
N PRO A 157 1.20 -7.70 -12.00
CA PRO A 157 2.60 -7.92 -12.33
C PRO A 157 3.46 -6.67 -12.08
N LEU A 158 4.72 -6.91 -11.74
CA LEU A 158 5.75 -5.88 -11.62
C LEU A 158 6.87 -6.24 -12.61
N PRO A 159 7.26 -5.32 -13.53
CA PRO A 159 8.41 -5.53 -14.39
C PRO A 159 9.65 -5.94 -13.61
N LEU A 160 10.40 -6.93 -14.11
CA LEU A 160 11.57 -7.47 -13.41
C LEU A 160 12.61 -6.40 -13.06
N LYS A 161 12.78 -5.38 -13.91
CA LYS A 161 13.70 -4.25 -13.65
C LYS A 161 13.36 -3.42 -12.41
N LEU A 162 12.14 -3.54 -11.87
CA LEU A 162 11.71 -2.85 -10.65
C LEU A 162 11.90 -3.70 -9.39
N ARG A 163 12.33 -4.95 -9.54
CA ARG A 163 12.70 -5.81 -8.41
C ARG A 163 13.93 -5.24 -7.73
N GLY A 164 13.82 -4.88 -6.46
CA GLY A 164 14.91 -4.30 -5.68
C GLY A 164 15.30 -2.89 -6.10
N SER A 165 14.48 -2.20 -6.90
CA SER A 165 14.81 -0.84 -7.36
C SER A 165 14.48 0.25 -6.34
N ALA A 166 13.78 -0.08 -5.25
CA ALA A 166 13.50 0.86 -4.16
C ALA A 166 13.69 0.24 -2.77
N PRO A 167 14.94 0.08 -2.30
CA PRO A 167 15.24 -0.26 -0.91
C PRO A 167 14.72 0.75 0.13
N THR A 168 14.58 2.03 -0.22
CA THR A 168 14.13 3.11 0.68
C THR A 168 12.79 3.73 0.25
N LEU A 169 12.12 4.44 1.17
CA LEU A 169 10.87 5.15 0.88
C LEU A 169 11.02 6.16 -0.27
N LYS A 170 12.14 6.88 -0.31
CA LYS A 170 12.45 7.88 -1.34
C LYS A 170 12.36 7.28 -2.74
N GLN A 171 12.91 6.08 -2.92
CA GLN A 171 12.99 5.39 -4.20
C GLN A 171 11.65 4.79 -4.64
N LEU A 172 10.63 4.70 -3.77
CA LEU A 172 9.28 4.38 -4.22
C LEU A 172 8.71 5.48 -5.13
N GLY A 173 9.20 6.72 -5.03
CA GLY A 173 8.88 7.79 -5.97
C GLY A 173 9.65 7.62 -7.28
N LYS A 174 8.95 7.71 -8.42
CA LYS A 174 9.55 7.60 -9.77
C LYS A 174 10.73 8.55 -9.95
N ALA A 175 10.64 9.79 -9.46
CA ALA A 175 11.68 10.80 -9.57
C ALA A 175 13.04 10.36 -8.97
N HIS A 176 13.04 9.44 -8.01
CA HIS A 176 14.24 8.98 -7.32
C HIS A 176 14.56 7.50 -7.58
N ASN A 177 13.69 6.79 -8.28
CA ASN A 177 13.91 5.38 -8.55
C ASN A 177 14.93 5.22 -9.70
N PRO A 178 16.04 4.48 -9.49
CA PRO A 178 17.06 4.28 -10.51
C PRO A 178 16.55 3.56 -11.77
N ALA A 179 15.44 2.82 -11.70
CA ALA A 179 14.83 2.16 -12.86
C ALA A 179 13.96 3.10 -13.72
N GLY A 180 13.85 4.38 -13.36
CA GLY A 180 13.04 5.39 -14.06
C GLY A 180 11.53 5.21 -13.93
N GLN A 181 11.09 4.28 -13.06
CA GLN A 181 9.70 4.02 -12.71
C GLN A 181 9.63 3.73 -11.20
N GLY A 182 8.53 4.07 -10.54
CA GLY A 182 8.34 3.82 -9.12
C GLY A 182 6.89 3.47 -8.81
N TRP A 183 6.59 3.32 -7.53
CA TRP A 183 5.23 3.20 -7.02
C TRP A 183 4.37 4.41 -7.41
N ALA A 184 4.91 5.62 -7.21
CA ALA A 184 4.22 6.87 -7.47
C ALA A 184 4.91 7.70 -8.56
N SER A 185 4.13 8.40 -9.40
CA SER A 185 4.61 9.27 -10.48
C SER A 185 3.86 10.61 -10.43
N PRO A 186 4.54 11.78 -10.44
CA PRO A 186 5.98 11.97 -10.62
C PRO A 186 6.81 11.58 -9.38
N GLY A 187 6.23 11.59 -8.18
CA GLY A 187 6.81 11.00 -6.97
C GLY A 187 7.98 11.76 -6.35
N THR A 188 8.08 13.08 -6.55
CA THR A 188 9.20 13.92 -6.08
C THR A 188 9.28 14.10 -4.57
N ASP A 189 8.18 13.95 -3.84
CA ASP A 189 8.14 14.07 -2.37
C ASP A 189 7.47 12.86 -1.70
N TYR A 190 7.31 11.78 -2.46
CA TYR A 190 6.51 10.62 -2.06
C TYR A 190 7.04 9.95 -0.79
N GLY A 191 8.33 9.62 -0.77
CA GLY A 191 8.96 9.01 0.40
C GLY A 191 8.92 9.92 1.63
N ALA A 192 9.11 11.23 1.45
CA ALA A 192 9.04 12.21 2.52
C ALA A 192 7.65 12.30 3.15
N LYS A 193 6.58 12.25 2.34
CA LYS A 193 5.19 12.25 2.83
C LYS A 193 4.88 11.02 3.68
N ILE A 194 5.32 9.83 3.23
CA ILE A 194 5.14 8.59 4.00
C ILE A 194 5.91 8.67 5.31
N ALA A 195 7.18 9.09 5.27
CA ALA A 195 8.02 9.25 6.46
C ALA A 195 7.40 10.23 7.48
N ALA A 196 6.84 11.34 7.01
CA ALA A 196 6.15 12.30 7.87
C ALA A 196 4.93 11.70 8.56
N ILE A 197 4.10 10.91 7.86
CA ILE A 197 2.97 10.21 8.47
C ILE A 197 3.46 9.16 9.48
N ALA A 198 4.49 8.38 9.13
CA ALA A 198 5.05 7.38 10.04
C ALA A 198 5.63 8.01 11.32
N ALA A 199 6.33 9.15 11.21
CA ALA A 199 6.84 9.89 12.35
C ALA A 199 5.71 10.35 13.29
N ARG A 200 4.60 10.80 12.73
CA ARG A 200 3.40 11.23 13.47
C ARG A 200 2.66 10.09 14.15
N ILE A 201 2.61 8.92 13.53
CA ILE A 201 2.10 7.71 14.16
C ILE A 201 2.88 7.40 15.44
N VAL A 202 4.22 7.44 15.36
CA VAL A 202 5.11 7.14 16.49
C VAL A 202 5.04 8.22 17.58
N SER A 203 5.12 9.50 17.21
CA SER A 203 5.10 10.61 18.19
C SER A 203 3.73 10.83 18.81
N GLY A 204 2.68 10.50 18.06
CA GLY A 204 1.32 10.66 18.48
C GLY A 204 0.67 12.02 18.27
N ALA A 205 1.25 12.84 17.39
CA ALA A 205 0.80 14.19 17.03
C ALA A 205 0.27 14.28 15.57
#